data_AF-A0A7W0T1U3-F1
#
_entry.id   AF-A0A7W0T1U3-F1
#
_cell.length_a   1.000
_cell.length_b   1.000
_cell.length_c   1.000
_cell.angle_alpha   90.00
_cell.angle_beta   90.00
_cell.angle_gamma   90.00
#
_symmetry.space_group_name_H-M   'P 1'
#
loop_
_entity.id
_entity.type
_entity.pdbx_description
1 polymer ?
#
loop_
_entity_poly.entity_id
_entity_poly.type
_entity_poly.pdbx_seq_one_letter_code
_entity_poly.pdbx_strand_id
1 'polypeptide(L)'
;ADAGGKPDTASTSDNAGDAATAADDKPDAADAVPATGGTDSDGDGMSDAAEQQLSADVDVNAADADGDGTPDAQEDGDIDNDGVPDAQEEDPPTDPFDADGDGKLEPDEIADRKEFAEVFDDIPNEPDEAALDARAEDAELAPSMTVEDFRKAVRIVKKIVLGKMALKIAKKSDQRMVKFSWMVFGLSLCGLLLLAMPLVLAKKYPGQGKLLLKYSALAAATFFVTVNLFGGVLFGLRTVQGALSNYTNPSIAIAEGTFDTLDRNADEYVVTGKELFAPTLEQMRNHPDEQPAVLLIENGMKIVKDARVFMSMANLFKNVDFVFGVLPIILTFVTLLLFLLAIKPTLIEIVKVPAAAAMGNASAGRDVVGKSVHRVKSELFATACTVGVLVTLTLVSSFVLGKIVGPALDALLGYFSAAVQYLQFVEGASSGLVFVTLFGVILFLVLNLAALILSMSFFLGKSQKIFQARFTDGEPLANHRRFFRWGVPSVLLVQLFPLVFVFIAGALLGKINDSLLAGVTDAEAVPWTQLLLAGPAFLVIAFAVLFWAARGFKAIKFLQGYKVKSKTRRPAASAPAQPLPPS
;
A
#
# COMPACT_ATOMS: atom_id res chain seq x y z
N ALA A 1 -30.29 -54.35 37.05
CA ALA A 1 -29.66 -55.05 38.18
C ALA A 1 -28.40 -54.24 38.50
N ASP A 2 -28.20 -53.66 39.66
CA ASP A 2 -28.89 -53.68 40.95
C ASP A 2 -28.43 -52.42 41.72
N ALA A 3 -29.22 -52.05 42.74
CA ALA A 3 -29.02 -51.12 43.88
C ALA A 3 -27.76 -50.24 43.98
N GLY A 4 -27.82 -48.95 44.34
CA GLY A 4 -28.32 -48.40 45.63
C GLY A 4 -27.15 -48.26 46.62
N GLY A 5 -26.98 -47.27 47.51
CA GLY A 5 -27.67 -46.03 47.86
C GLY A 5 -26.95 -45.42 49.09
N LYS A 6 -26.90 -44.08 49.19
CA LYS A 6 -26.98 -43.21 50.40
C LYS A 6 -25.99 -43.40 51.61
N PRO A 7 -25.95 -42.48 52.62
CA PRO A 7 -24.70 -41.79 53.03
C PRO A 7 -24.45 -41.78 54.58
N ASP A 8 -23.60 -40.84 55.01
CA ASP A 8 -23.54 -40.15 56.32
C ASP A 8 -22.63 -40.64 57.48
N THR A 9 -21.66 -39.75 57.78
CA THR A 9 -21.19 -39.23 59.09
C THR A 9 -20.60 -40.13 60.18
N ALA A 10 -19.40 -39.78 60.67
CA ALA A 10 -19.11 -39.55 62.10
C ALA A 10 -17.73 -38.92 62.33
N SER A 11 -17.72 -37.94 63.24
CA SER A 11 -16.61 -37.15 63.79
C SER A 11 -15.72 -37.91 64.80
N THR A 12 -14.48 -37.45 65.01
CA THR A 12 -13.94 -37.10 66.36
C THR A 12 -12.63 -36.31 66.23
N SER A 13 -12.53 -35.26 67.06
CA SER A 13 -11.38 -34.40 67.35
C SER A 13 -10.30 -35.11 68.18
N ASP A 14 -9.07 -34.58 68.19
CA ASP A 14 -8.39 -34.13 69.41
C ASP A 14 -7.02 -33.49 69.10
N ASN A 15 -6.53 -32.76 70.10
CA ASN A 15 -5.84 -31.47 70.06
C ASN A 15 -4.40 -31.53 70.62
N ALA A 16 -3.66 -30.44 70.44
CA ALA A 16 -2.63 -29.85 71.32
C ALA A 16 -1.12 -30.10 71.10
N GLY A 17 -0.40 -28.96 71.01
CA GLY A 17 0.86 -28.65 71.74
C GLY A 17 2.16 -28.79 70.94
N ASP A 18 2.76 -27.76 70.32
CA ASP A 18 3.43 -26.54 70.85
C ASP A 18 4.92 -26.73 71.24
N ALA A 19 5.69 -25.69 70.91
CA ALA A 19 7.03 -25.28 71.36
C ALA A 19 8.30 -25.62 70.53
N ALA A 20 8.84 -24.53 69.95
CA ALA A 20 10.25 -24.05 70.02
C ALA A 20 11.32 -24.70 69.11
N THR A 21 12.29 -24.01 68.48
CA THR A 21 12.73 -22.59 68.33
C THR A 21 13.95 -22.56 67.38
N ALA A 22 14.26 -21.37 66.85
CA ALA A 22 15.55 -20.82 66.37
C ALA A 22 15.93 -21.08 64.90
N ALA A 23 15.89 -20.07 64.00
CA ALA A 23 16.75 -18.86 63.87
C ALA A 23 18.09 -19.22 63.18
N ASP A 24 18.66 -18.52 62.20
CA ASP A 24 18.63 -17.14 61.70
C ASP A 24 19.10 -17.16 60.22
N ASP A 25 18.63 -16.26 59.34
CA ASP A 25 19.40 -15.05 58.99
C ASP A 25 18.65 -14.15 57.98
N LYS A 26 18.61 -12.86 58.32
CA LYS A 26 18.06 -11.67 57.62
C LYS A 26 19.18 -11.06 56.72
N PRO A 27 19.14 -9.82 56.14
CA PRO A 27 18.29 -8.63 56.35
C PRO A 27 17.62 -8.03 55.07
N ASP A 28 16.41 -7.47 55.15
CA ASP A 28 16.03 -6.03 55.27
C ASP A 28 16.30 -5.15 54.03
N ALA A 29 15.45 -4.22 53.59
CA ALA A 29 14.13 -3.73 53.98
C ALA A 29 13.71 -2.69 52.91
N ALA A 30 12.41 -2.51 52.66
CA ALA A 30 11.77 -1.20 52.41
C ALA A 30 10.24 -1.37 52.30
N ASP A 31 9.59 -1.06 53.42
CA ASP A 31 8.25 -0.50 53.60
C ASP A 31 7.09 -0.90 52.68
N ALA A 32 6.22 -1.73 53.25
CA ALA A 32 4.80 -1.71 53.02
C ALA A 32 4.21 -0.37 53.46
N VAL A 33 3.66 0.39 52.51
CA VAL A 33 2.68 1.46 52.80
C VAL A 33 1.32 0.77 53.02
N PRO A 34 0.50 1.18 54.01
CA PRO A 34 -0.76 0.52 54.30
C PRO A 34 -1.77 0.82 53.19
N ALA A 35 -2.50 -0.20 52.72
CA ALA A 35 -3.72 -0.02 51.95
C ALA A 35 -4.71 0.83 52.74
N THR A 36 -4.73 2.13 52.46
CA THR A 36 -5.82 3.02 52.81
C THR A 36 -6.94 2.71 51.82
N GLY A 37 -8.04 2.14 52.30
CA GLY A 37 -9.22 1.84 51.46
C GLY A 37 -9.87 3.12 50.94
N GLY A 38 -9.33 3.63 49.83
CA GLY A 38 -9.96 4.61 48.95
C GLY A 38 -10.70 3.93 47.81
N THR A 39 -11.57 4.69 47.14
CA THR A 39 -12.00 4.36 45.78
C THR A 39 -10.78 4.45 44.87
N ASP A 40 -10.73 3.58 43.88
CA ASP A 40 -9.77 3.54 42.77
C ASP A 40 -10.65 3.68 41.53
N SER A 41 -10.85 4.92 41.10
CA SER A 41 -11.92 5.31 40.18
C SER A 41 -11.59 4.99 38.72
N ASP A 42 -10.31 4.93 38.36
CA ASP A 42 -9.82 4.57 37.03
C ASP A 42 -9.23 3.14 36.95
N GLY A 43 -8.97 2.50 38.09
CA GLY A 43 -8.62 1.09 38.17
C GLY A 43 -7.16 0.78 37.87
N ASP A 44 -6.26 1.76 38.02
CA ASP A 44 -4.83 1.63 37.74
C ASP A 44 -4.05 0.94 38.88
N GLY A 45 -4.70 0.71 40.03
CA GLY A 45 -4.12 0.04 41.19
C GLY A 45 -3.50 1.00 42.22
N MET A 46 -3.59 2.31 42.02
CA MET A 46 -3.45 3.34 43.05
C MET A 46 -4.82 3.67 43.67
N SER A 47 -4.96 4.74 44.44
CA SER A 47 -6.27 5.10 45.00
C SER A 47 -6.42 6.61 44.91
N ASP A 48 -7.63 7.10 44.68
CA ASP A 48 -7.91 8.52 44.45
C ASP A 48 -7.29 9.44 45.53
N ALA A 49 -7.23 8.95 46.77
CA ALA A 49 -6.67 9.67 47.91
C ALA A 49 -5.13 9.75 47.89
N ALA A 50 -4.47 8.74 47.34
CA ALA A 50 -3.02 8.69 47.18
C ALA A 50 -2.57 9.55 45.99
N GLU A 51 -3.32 9.54 44.90
CA GLU A 51 -3.07 10.40 43.73
C GLU A 51 -3.22 11.88 44.09
N GLN A 52 -4.27 12.26 44.84
CA GLN A 52 -4.44 13.63 45.31
C GLN A 52 -3.32 14.13 46.25
N GLN A 53 -2.47 13.23 46.77
CA GLN A 53 -1.29 13.60 47.55
C GLN A 53 -0.04 13.89 46.69
N LEU A 54 0.00 13.42 45.44
CA LEU A 54 1.07 13.72 44.48
C LEU A 54 0.93 15.15 43.95
N SER A 55 -0.30 15.58 43.66
CA SER A 55 -0.61 16.89 43.10
C SER A 55 -2.04 17.31 43.45
N ALA A 56 -2.24 18.60 43.72
CA ALA A 56 -3.58 19.15 43.99
C ALA A 56 -4.46 19.25 42.73
N ASP A 57 -3.88 19.07 41.54
CA ASP A 57 -4.53 19.23 40.23
C ASP A 57 -4.64 17.88 39.46
N VAL A 58 -4.40 16.74 40.11
CA VAL A 58 -4.49 15.40 39.48
C VAL A 58 -5.95 15.02 39.19
N ASP A 59 -6.21 14.39 38.04
CA ASP A 59 -7.55 13.90 37.67
C ASP A 59 -7.69 12.41 38.00
N VAL A 60 -8.29 12.12 39.15
CA VAL A 60 -8.48 10.76 39.71
C VAL A 60 -9.42 9.86 38.90
N ASN A 61 -9.83 10.26 37.70
CA ASN A 61 -10.63 9.42 36.80
C ASN A 61 -9.88 9.09 35.50
N ALA A 62 -8.62 9.49 35.37
CA ALA A 62 -7.81 9.31 34.18
C ALA A 62 -6.57 8.49 34.54
N ALA A 63 -6.44 7.32 33.91
CA ALA A 63 -5.39 6.34 34.20
C ALA A 63 -3.97 6.95 34.20
N ASP A 64 -3.20 6.64 35.23
CA ASP A 64 -1.82 7.08 35.48
C ASP A 64 -1.00 5.86 35.92
N ALA A 65 -0.62 5.01 34.94
CA ALA A 65 -0.14 3.66 35.20
C ALA A 65 1.19 3.59 35.98
N ASP A 66 1.97 4.67 35.97
CA ASP A 66 3.25 4.78 36.69
C ASP A 66 3.19 5.69 37.93
N GLY A 67 2.07 6.40 38.14
CA GLY A 67 1.76 7.19 39.32
C GLY A 67 2.58 8.47 39.43
N ASP A 68 2.97 9.06 38.31
CA ASP A 68 3.81 10.26 38.26
C ASP A 68 3.02 11.57 38.44
N GLY A 69 1.69 11.50 38.37
CA GLY A 69 0.76 12.62 38.49
C GLY A 69 0.37 13.27 37.16
N THR A 70 0.78 12.69 36.03
CA THR A 70 0.38 13.03 34.66
C THR A 70 -0.48 11.90 34.10
N PRO A 71 -1.71 12.16 33.64
CA PRO A 71 -2.50 11.11 32.99
C PRO A 71 -1.75 10.51 31.79
N ASP A 72 -1.83 9.19 31.58
CA ASP A 72 -1.20 8.47 30.46
C ASP A 72 -1.48 9.17 29.11
N ALA A 73 -2.67 9.75 28.95
CA ALA A 73 -3.10 10.47 27.74
C ALA A 73 -2.39 11.82 27.50
N GLN A 74 -1.58 12.29 28.45
CA GLN A 74 -0.93 13.60 28.48
C GLN A 74 0.60 13.50 28.54
N GLU A 75 1.15 12.29 28.61
CA GLU A 75 2.58 12.03 28.57
C GLU A 75 3.13 12.25 27.14
N ASP A 76 4.08 13.17 27.00
CA ASP A 76 4.69 13.58 25.72
C ASP A 76 6.21 13.33 25.74
N GLY A 77 6.63 12.18 26.29
CA GLY A 77 8.06 11.89 26.38
C GLY A 77 8.47 10.45 26.68
N ASP A 78 7.54 9.50 26.78
CA ASP A 78 7.77 8.05 26.88
C ASP A 78 6.58 7.35 26.18
N ILE A 79 6.56 7.39 24.85
CA ILE A 79 5.36 7.08 24.04
C ILE A 79 4.96 5.59 24.11
N ASP A 80 5.88 4.68 24.43
CA ASP A 80 5.56 3.26 24.63
C ASP A 80 5.52 2.82 26.10
N ASN A 81 5.63 3.78 27.03
CA ASN A 81 5.55 3.61 28.47
C ASN A 81 6.49 2.49 28.96
N ASP A 82 7.74 2.52 28.49
CA ASP A 82 8.77 1.53 28.83
C ASP A 82 9.71 1.98 29.97
N GLY A 83 9.53 3.22 30.45
CA GLY A 83 10.30 3.86 31.52
C GLY A 83 11.59 4.54 31.03
N VAL A 84 11.78 4.66 29.72
CA VAL A 84 12.88 5.40 29.08
C VAL A 84 12.29 6.58 28.32
N PRO A 85 12.75 7.82 28.59
CA PRO A 85 12.26 8.94 27.80
C PRO A 85 12.63 8.81 26.32
N ASP A 86 11.68 9.03 25.40
CA ASP A 86 11.84 8.92 23.94
C ASP A 86 13.13 9.61 23.44
N ALA A 87 13.46 10.76 24.04
CA ALA A 87 14.65 11.54 23.71
C ALA A 87 16.00 10.81 23.96
N GLN A 88 15.97 9.67 24.67
CA GLN A 88 17.11 8.85 25.07
C GLN A 88 17.13 7.50 24.33
N GLU A 89 16.16 7.24 23.46
CA GLU A 89 16.08 6.01 22.68
C GLU A 89 16.79 6.11 21.32
N GLU A 90 17.30 4.97 20.82
CA GLU A 90 17.94 4.90 19.48
C GLU A 90 16.92 4.94 18.32
N ASP A 91 15.68 4.53 18.58
CA ASP A 91 14.56 4.54 17.61
C ASP A 91 13.25 4.79 18.39
N PRO A 92 13.04 6.02 18.90
CA PRO A 92 11.92 6.32 19.78
C PRO A 92 10.59 5.93 19.14
N PRO A 93 9.67 5.34 19.90
CA PRO A 93 8.32 5.07 19.44
C PRO A 93 7.69 6.38 18.94
N THR A 94 7.20 6.38 17.70
CA THR A 94 6.52 7.55 17.14
C THR A 94 5.09 7.59 17.67
N ASP A 95 4.66 8.76 18.17
CA ASP A 95 3.31 8.95 18.71
C ASP A 95 2.26 8.42 17.71
N PRO A 96 1.21 7.71 18.16
CA PRO A 96 0.13 7.25 17.29
C PRO A 96 -0.47 8.36 16.40
N PHE A 97 -0.45 9.61 16.83
CA PHE A 97 -0.92 10.81 16.16
C PHE A 97 0.12 11.54 15.31
N ASP A 98 1.41 11.19 15.42
CA ASP A 98 2.48 11.66 14.53
C ASP A 98 2.25 11.10 13.12
N ALA A 99 1.55 11.88 12.29
CA ALA A 99 1.09 11.43 10.99
C ALA A 99 2.23 11.39 9.96
N ASP A 100 3.27 12.20 10.16
CA ASP A 100 4.42 12.29 9.27
C ASP A 100 5.69 11.64 9.83
N GLY A 101 5.58 10.96 10.96
CA GLY A 101 6.60 10.07 11.54
C GLY A 101 7.94 10.75 11.76
N ASP A 102 7.95 12.08 11.97
CA ASP A 102 9.17 12.87 12.16
C ASP A 102 9.62 12.92 13.63
N GLY A 103 8.84 12.32 14.53
CA GLY A 103 9.08 12.24 15.96
C GLY A 103 8.66 13.50 16.72
N LYS A 104 7.87 14.40 16.11
CA LYS A 104 7.35 15.61 16.73
C LYS A 104 5.91 15.85 16.32
N LEU A 105 5.05 16.05 17.30
CA LEU A 105 3.67 16.44 17.02
C LEU A 105 3.58 17.91 16.63
N GLU A 106 2.92 18.17 15.50
CA GLU A 106 2.48 19.51 15.15
C GLU A 106 1.31 19.97 16.05
N PRO A 107 1.09 21.28 16.26
CA PRO A 107 0.04 21.78 17.14
C PRO A 107 -1.38 21.28 16.82
N ASP A 108 -1.64 20.96 15.56
CA ASP A 108 -2.89 20.36 15.11
C ASP A 108 -2.97 18.86 15.41
N GLU A 109 -1.85 18.13 15.46
CA GLU A 109 -1.83 16.71 15.86
C GLU A 109 -2.02 16.56 17.38
N ILE A 110 -1.47 17.48 18.17
CA ILE A 110 -1.74 17.56 19.63
C ILE A 110 -3.23 17.83 19.88
N ALA A 111 -3.83 18.74 19.08
CA ALA A 111 -5.26 19.00 19.16
C ALA A 111 -6.08 17.79 18.73
N ASP A 112 -5.70 17.10 17.65
CA ASP A 112 -6.33 15.87 17.19
C ASP A 112 -6.26 14.76 18.25
N ARG A 113 -5.13 14.64 18.98
CA ARG A 113 -4.95 13.69 20.08
C ARG A 113 -5.94 13.94 21.21
N LYS A 114 -5.99 15.18 21.70
CA LYS A 114 -6.94 15.58 22.74
C LYS A 114 -8.39 15.37 22.30
N GLU A 115 -8.68 15.79 21.08
CA GLU A 115 -10.01 15.71 20.49
C GLU A 115 -10.47 14.26 20.26
N PHE A 116 -9.53 13.35 20.00
CA PHE A 116 -9.79 11.92 19.91
C PHE A 116 -10.02 11.30 21.29
N ALA A 117 -9.19 11.60 22.29
CA ALA A 117 -9.37 11.10 23.66
C ALA A 117 -10.77 11.46 24.20
N GLU A 118 -11.18 12.73 24.05
CA GLU A 118 -12.53 13.19 24.44
C GLU A 118 -13.70 12.39 23.80
N VAL A 119 -13.48 11.77 22.64
CA VAL A 119 -14.50 10.97 21.94
C VAL A 119 -14.43 9.47 22.30
N PHE A 120 -13.26 8.99 22.73
CA PHE A 120 -12.96 7.57 22.85
C PHE A 120 -12.69 7.06 24.27
N ASP A 121 -12.50 7.93 25.27
CA ASP A 121 -12.22 7.52 26.65
C ASP A 121 -13.30 6.56 27.23
N ASP A 122 -14.55 6.68 26.77
CA ASP A 122 -15.68 5.84 27.22
C ASP A 122 -15.95 4.61 26.32
N ILE A 123 -15.06 4.28 25.37
CA ILE A 123 -15.30 3.26 24.34
C ILE A 123 -14.37 2.04 24.56
N PRO A 124 -14.90 0.80 24.56
CA PRO A 124 -14.07 -0.39 24.68
C PRO A 124 -13.12 -0.57 23.48
N ASN A 125 -11.87 -0.98 23.78
CA ASN A 125 -10.78 -1.20 22.80
C ASN A 125 -11.03 -2.39 21.82
N GLU A 126 -12.02 -3.23 22.11
CA GLU A 126 -12.39 -4.37 21.27
C GLU A 126 -13.89 -4.34 20.91
N PRO A 127 -14.28 -4.89 19.73
CA PRO A 127 -15.68 -5.03 19.39
C PRO A 127 -16.43 -5.90 20.40
N ASP A 128 -17.49 -5.36 21.00
CA ASP A 128 -18.25 -6.01 22.07
C ASP A 128 -19.64 -6.46 21.58
N GLU A 129 -19.75 -7.77 21.31
CA GLU A 129 -21.01 -8.42 20.94
C GLU A 129 -22.01 -8.43 22.12
N ALA A 130 -21.53 -8.47 23.37
CA ALA A 130 -22.39 -8.54 24.55
C ALA A 130 -23.11 -7.22 24.81
N ALA A 131 -22.49 -6.08 24.50
CA ALA A 131 -23.13 -4.77 24.55
C ALA A 131 -24.27 -4.62 23.53
N LEU A 132 -24.13 -5.23 22.35
CA LEU A 132 -25.19 -5.26 21.32
C LEU A 132 -26.34 -6.19 21.72
N ASP A 133 -26.02 -7.39 22.21
CA ASP A 133 -27.00 -8.39 22.65
C ASP A 133 -27.74 -7.99 23.94
N ALA A 134 -27.13 -7.11 24.77
CA ALA A 134 -27.74 -6.59 25.99
C ALA A 134 -28.71 -5.42 25.76
N ARG A 135 -28.80 -4.90 24.52
CA ARG A 135 -29.78 -3.85 24.19
C ARG A 135 -31.19 -4.41 24.33
N ALA A 136 -32.09 -3.60 24.89
CA ALA A 136 -33.50 -3.92 24.87
C ALA A 136 -33.99 -3.99 23.41
N GLU A 137 -34.92 -4.90 23.09
CA GLU A 137 -35.46 -5.11 21.72
C GLU A 137 -35.98 -3.81 21.08
N ASP A 138 -36.43 -2.83 21.88
CA ASP A 138 -36.92 -1.53 21.43
C ASP A 138 -35.82 -0.47 21.23
N ALA A 139 -34.57 -0.78 21.59
CA ALA A 139 -33.41 0.10 21.54
C ALA A 139 -32.26 -0.43 20.65
N GLU A 140 -32.42 -1.58 19.99
CA GLU A 140 -31.38 -2.20 19.15
C GLU A 140 -30.86 -1.27 18.04
N LEU A 141 -31.74 -0.43 17.48
CA LEU A 141 -31.43 0.52 16.40
C LEU A 141 -31.09 1.93 16.90
N ALA A 142 -30.96 2.13 18.22
CA ALA A 142 -30.59 3.44 18.76
C ALA A 142 -29.11 3.76 18.43
N PRO A 143 -28.78 5.03 18.14
CA PRO A 143 -27.40 5.44 17.92
C PRO A 143 -26.57 5.26 19.20
N SER A 144 -25.43 4.57 19.08
CA SER A 144 -24.45 4.36 20.15
C SER A 144 -23.58 5.59 20.44
N MET A 145 -23.47 6.50 19.47
CA MET A 145 -22.74 7.77 19.55
C MET A 145 -23.37 8.79 18.60
N THR A 146 -22.98 10.06 18.72
CA THR A 146 -23.48 11.11 17.83
C THR A 146 -22.85 11.03 16.43
N VAL A 147 -23.55 11.55 15.42
CA VAL A 147 -23.06 11.60 14.03
C VAL A 147 -21.83 12.50 13.93
N GLU A 148 -21.82 13.60 14.68
CA GLU A 148 -20.72 14.55 14.74
C GLU A 148 -19.45 13.92 15.34
N ASP A 149 -19.57 13.21 16.46
CA ASP A 149 -18.44 12.54 17.12
C ASP A 149 -17.88 11.43 16.22
N PHE A 150 -18.74 10.65 15.57
CA PHE A 150 -18.32 9.63 14.61
C PHE A 150 -17.55 10.23 13.43
N ARG A 151 -18.05 11.31 12.82
CA ARG A 151 -17.36 11.99 11.71
C ARG A 151 -16.01 12.54 12.13
N LYS A 152 -15.95 13.10 13.33
CA LYS A 152 -14.74 13.68 13.92
C LYS A 152 -13.67 12.61 14.13
N ALA A 153 -14.05 11.49 14.75
CA ALA A 153 -13.23 10.28 14.88
C ALA A 153 -12.68 9.79 13.52
N VAL A 154 -13.55 9.62 12.53
CA VAL A 154 -13.17 9.14 11.19
C VAL A 154 -12.16 10.08 10.52
N ARG A 155 -12.30 11.40 10.67
CA ARG A 155 -11.39 12.38 10.04
C ARG A 155 -10.01 12.39 10.67
N ILE A 156 -9.92 12.31 12.00
CA ILE A 156 -8.66 12.24 12.72
C ILE A 156 -7.89 10.98 12.29
N VAL A 157 -8.55 9.82 12.36
CA VAL A 157 -7.94 8.54 11.97
C VAL A 157 -7.57 8.53 10.49
N LYS A 158 -8.40 9.12 9.62
CA LYS A 158 -8.08 9.29 8.20
C LYS A 158 -6.76 10.04 8.01
N LYS A 159 -6.56 11.16 8.69
CA LYS A 159 -5.36 12.00 8.58
C LYS A 159 -4.11 11.19 8.97
N ILE A 160 -4.15 10.54 10.13
CA ILE A 160 -3.06 9.74 10.68
C ILE A 160 -2.71 8.57 9.75
N VAL A 161 -3.70 7.74 9.42
CA VAL A 161 -3.48 6.52 8.64
C VAL A 161 -2.97 6.85 7.23
N LEU A 162 -3.55 7.86 6.56
CA LEU A 162 -3.08 8.27 5.24
C LEU A 162 -1.68 8.89 5.27
N GLY A 163 -1.35 9.66 6.32
CA GLY A 163 -0.01 10.20 6.56
C GLY A 163 1.03 9.08 6.68
N LYS A 164 0.81 8.14 7.60
CA LYS A 164 1.69 6.99 7.83
C LYS A 164 1.84 6.11 6.59
N MET A 165 0.75 5.86 5.85
CA MET A 165 0.82 5.14 4.57
C MET A 165 1.69 5.88 3.53
N ALA A 166 1.52 7.21 3.40
CA ALA A 166 2.28 8.02 2.45
C ALA A 166 3.78 8.04 2.80
N LEU A 167 4.12 8.22 4.08
CA LEU A 167 5.50 8.16 4.55
C LEU A 167 6.13 6.79 4.28
N LYS A 168 5.41 5.71 4.60
CA LYS A 168 5.90 4.35 4.36
C LYS A 168 6.21 4.12 2.89
N ILE A 169 5.36 4.61 1.99
CA ILE A 169 5.57 4.53 0.54
C ILE A 169 6.80 5.34 0.11
N ALA A 170 6.98 6.54 0.67
CA ALA A 170 8.17 7.36 0.45
C ALA A 170 9.45 6.66 0.94
N LYS A 171 9.50 6.20 2.20
CA LYS A 171 10.61 5.45 2.80
C LYS A 171 10.96 4.20 1.98
N LYS A 172 9.96 3.41 1.57
CA LYS A 172 10.16 2.24 0.69
C LYS A 172 10.65 2.64 -0.71
N SER A 173 10.20 3.77 -1.24
CA SER A 173 10.71 4.32 -2.51
C SER A 173 12.18 4.68 -2.37
N ASP A 174 12.56 5.41 -1.32
CA ASP A 174 13.92 5.88 -1.08
C ASP A 174 14.89 4.74 -0.80
N GLN A 175 14.50 3.75 0.01
CA GLN A 175 15.30 2.53 0.21
C GLN A 175 15.59 1.81 -1.11
N ARG A 176 14.61 1.73 -2.02
CA ARG A 176 14.81 1.16 -3.36
C ARG A 176 15.74 2.02 -4.20
N MET A 177 15.65 3.34 -4.07
CA MET A 177 16.55 4.29 -4.74
C MET A 177 17.99 4.16 -4.26
N VAL A 178 18.22 4.00 -2.95
CA VAL A 178 19.57 3.77 -2.38
C VAL A 178 20.17 2.47 -2.94
N LYS A 179 19.42 1.36 -2.92
CA LYS A 179 19.86 0.09 -3.49
C LYS A 179 20.19 0.22 -4.99
N PHE A 180 19.37 0.97 -5.72
CA PHE A 180 19.61 1.26 -7.13
C PHE A 180 20.89 2.06 -7.35
N SER A 181 21.12 3.12 -6.58
CA SER A 181 22.31 3.96 -6.66
C SER A 181 23.59 3.16 -6.39
N TRP A 182 23.60 2.32 -5.35
CA TRP A 182 24.74 1.43 -5.05
C TRP A 182 25.07 0.47 -6.19
N MET A 183 24.05 -0.06 -6.85
CA MET A 183 24.25 -0.95 -7.98
C MET A 183 24.74 -0.22 -9.24
N VAL A 184 24.22 0.97 -9.55
CA VAL A 184 24.74 1.80 -10.66
C VAL A 184 26.19 2.15 -10.40
N PHE A 185 26.51 2.53 -9.16
CA PHE A 185 27.88 2.79 -8.72
C PHE A 185 28.77 1.56 -8.88
N GLY A 186 28.35 0.40 -8.37
CA GLY A 186 29.08 -0.86 -8.51
C GLY A 186 29.31 -1.26 -9.97
N LEU A 187 28.28 -1.14 -10.82
CA LEU A 187 28.40 -1.36 -12.25
C LEU A 187 29.38 -0.37 -12.89
N SER A 188 29.37 0.90 -12.50
CA SER A 188 30.28 1.92 -13.04
C SER A 188 31.75 1.60 -12.74
N LEU A 189 32.04 1.03 -11.57
CA LEU A 189 33.37 0.59 -11.17
C LEU A 189 33.88 -0.60 -11.98
N CYS A 190 32.99 -1.44 -12.56
CA CYS A 190 33.42 -2.48 -13.49
C CYS A 190 34.19 -1.92 -14.71
N GLY A 191 33.98 -0.65 -15.05
CA GLY A 191 34.76 0.04 -16.08
C GLY A 191 36.27 0.10 -15.78
N LEU A 192 36.65 0.11 -14.50
CA LEU A 192 38.07 0.13 -14.10
C LEU A 192 38.80 -1.17 -14.49
N LEU A 193 38.08 -2.30 -14.60
CA LEU A 193 38.65 -3.56 -15.10
C LEU A 193 39.19 -3.41 -16.52
N LEU A 194 38.69 -2.44 -17.31
CA LEU A 194 39.21 -2.15 -18.64
C LEU A 194 40.65 -1.66 -18.61
N LEU A 195 41.14 -1.07 -17.50
CA LEU A 195 42.54 -0.67 -17.36
C LEU A 195 43.50 -1.87 -17.39
N ALA A 196 43.03 -3.08 -17.06
CA ALA A 196 43.80 -4.32 -17.13
C ALA A 196 43.80 -4.97 -18.53
N MET A 197 43.04 -4.44 -19.49
CA MET A 197 43.00 -4.96 -20.87
C MET A 197 44.37 -5.06 -21.56
N PRO A 198 45.36 -4.19 -21.32
CA PRO A 198 46.70 -4.35 -21.89
C PRO A 198 47.35 -5.67 -21.49
N LEU A 199 47.12 -6.17 -20.27
CA LEU A 199 47.65 -7.45 -19.79
C LEU A 199 46.99 -8.63 -20.51
N VAL A 200 45.66 -8.56 -20.68
CA VAL A 200 44.87 -9.60 -21.36
C VAL A 200 45.21 -9.67 -22.86
N LEU A 201 45.43 -8.51 -23.49
CA LEU A 201 45.68 -8.40 -24.92
C LEU A 201 47.15 -8.45 -25.33
N ALA A 202 48.09 -8.42 -24.37
CA ALA A 202 49.53 -8.42 -24.62
C ALA A 202 50.01 -9.57 -25.51
N LYS A 203 49.46 -10.79 -25.29
CA LYS A 203 49.80 -11.98 -26.10
C LYS A 203 49.27 -11.89 -27.53
N LYS A 204 48.14 -11.20 -27.74
CA LYS A 204 47.46 -11.12 -29.04
C LYS A 204 47.99 -9.98 -29.91
N TYR A 205 48.47 -8.89 -29.30
CA TYR A 205 49.00 -7.72 -29.99
C TYR A 205 50.39 -7.33 -29.43
N PRO A 206 51.44 -8.10 -29.73
CA PRO A 206 52.79 -7.82 -29.24
C PRO A 206 53.29 -6.46 -29.74
N GLY A 207 54.02 -5.72 -28.90
CA GLY A 207 54.61 -4.41 -29.24
C GLY A 207 53.66 -3.21 -29.17
N GLN A 208 52.36 -3.40 -28.94
CA GLN A 208 51.37 -2.32 -28.93
C GLN A 208 50.94 -1.84 -27.53
N GLY A 209 51.74 -2.11 -26.48
CA GLY A 209 51.36 -1.84 -25.08
C GLY A 209 50.96 -0.39 -24.77
N LYS A 210 51.70 0.61 -25.27
CA LYS A 210 51.37 2.04 -25.08
C LYS A 210 50.02 2.42 -25.73
N LEU A 211 49.75 1.86 -26.91
CA LEU A 211 48.49 2.08 -27.62
C LEU A 211 47.32 1.45 -26.86
N LEU A 212 47.48 0.18 -26.45
CA LEU A 212 46.49 -0.54 -25.65
C LEU A 212 46.17 0.18 -24.36
N LEU A 213 47.18 0.69 -23.63
CA LEU A 213 46.97 1.40 -22.37
C LEU A 213 46.18 2.71 -22.56
N LYS A 214 46.51 3.50 -23.60
CA LYS A 214 45.77 4.72 -23.94
C LYS A 214 44.29 4.46 -24.23
N TYR A 215 43.99 3.46 -25.06
CA TYR A 215 42.61 3.15 -25.42
C TYR A 215 41.86 2.40 -24.32
N SER A 216 42.57 1.67 -23.45
CA SER A 216 42.00 1.06 -22.23
C SER A 216 41.57 2.12 -21.22
N ALA A 217 42.41 3.15 -21.01
CA ALA A 217 42.05 4.31 -20.18
C ALA A 217 40.85 5.08 -20.77
N LEU A 218 40.83 5.30 -22.08
CA LEU A 218 39.69 5.93 -22.76
C LEU A 218 38.41 5.09 -22.60
N ALA A 219 38.50 3.77 -22.77
CA ALA A 219 37.38 2.86 -22.62
C ALA A 219 36.85 2.84 -21.17
N ALA A 220 37.74 2.79 -20.17
CA ALA A 220 37.38 2.87 -18.76
C ALA A 220 36.62 4.17 -18.42
N ALA A 221 37.16 5.31 -18.85
CA ALA A 221 36.50 6.61 -18.64
C ALA A 221 35.14 6.70 -19.35
N THR A 222 35.08 6.25 -20.61
CA THR A 222 33.84 6.26 -21.40
C THR A 222 32.79 5.34 -20.78
N PHE A 223 33.20 4.17 -20.28
CA PHE A 223 32.33 3.23 -19.59
C PHE A 223 31.75 3.86 -18.32
N PHE A 224 32.60 4.44 -17.46
CA PHE A 224 32.17 5.09 -16.23
C PHE A 224 31.17 6.22 -16.48
N VAL A 225 31.48 7.12 -17.42
CA VAL A 225 30.59 8.23 -17.80
C VAL A 225 29.28 7.70 -18.39
N THR A 226 29.35 6.68 -19.25
CA THR A 226 28.16 6.08 -19.87
C THR A 226 27.21 5.51 -18.82
N VAL A 227 27.73 4.69 -17.90
CA VAL A 227 26.91 4.06 -16.84
C VAL A 227 26.27 5.11 -15.93
N ASN A 228 27.04 6.11 -15.49
CA ASN A 228 26.53 7.16 -14.60
C ASN A 228 25.49 8.05 -15.30
N LEU A 229 25.70 8.41 -16.57
CA LEU A 229 24.73 9.22 -17.32
C LEU A 229 23.41 8.47 -17.52
N PHE A 230 23.48 7.19 -17.84
CA PHE A 230 22.31 6.31 -17.93
C PHE A 230 21.62 6.09 -16.57
N GLY A 231 22.42 5.92 -15.50
CA GLY A 231 21.94 5.81 -14.13
C GLY A 231 21.21 7.06 -13.66
N GLY A 232 21.74 8.25 -13.96
CA GLY A 232 21.11 9.53 -13.65
C GLY A 232 19.77 9.75 -14.36
N VAL A 233 19.65 9.29 -15.61
CA VAL A 233 18.37 9.34 -16.35
C VAL A 233 17.32 8.46 -15.70
N LEU A 234 17.68 7.24 -15.32
CA LEU A 234 16.77 6.37 -14.58
C LEU A 234 16.44 6.96 -13.22
N PHE A 235 17.43 7.51 -12.51
CA PHE A 235 17.22 8.16 -11.22
C PHE A 235 16.14 9.23 -11.34
N GLY A 236 16.27 10.15 -12.30
CA GLY A 236 15.25 11.18 -12.55
C GLY A 236 13.87 10.61 -12.89
N LEU A 237 13.79 9.57 -13.72
CA LEU A 237 12.51 8.91 -14.02
C LEU A 237 11.87 8.29 -12.77
N ARG A 238 12.67 7.66 -11.91
CA ARG A 238 12.17 7.02 -10.69
C ARG A 238 11.78 8.05 -9.63
N THR A 239 12.50 9.15 -9.51
CA THR A 239 12.12 10.27 -8.64
C THR A 239 10.76 10.84 -9.05
N VAL A 240 10.53 11.07 -10.35
CA VAL A 240 9.23 11.52 -10.85
C VAL A 240 8.13 10.48 -10.57
N GLN A 241 8.42 9.19 -10.76
CA GLN A 241 7.49 8.12 -10.39
C GLN A 241 7.19 8.05 -8.90
N GLY A 242 8.19 8.27 -8.05
CA GLY A 242 8.04 8.30 -6.59
C GLY A 242 7.17 9.47 -6.15
N ALA A 243 7.43 10.67 -6.65
CA ALA A 243 6.61 11.86 -6.37
C ALA A 243 5.14 11.69 -6.83
N LEU A 244 4.92 11.03 -7.96
CA LEU A 244 3.58 10.72 -8.45
C LEU A 244 2.93 9.52 -7.75
N SER A 245 3.68 8.74 -6.97
CA SER A 245 3.17 7.50 -6.38
C SER A 245 2.07 7.75 -5.35
N ASN A 246 2.16 8.83 -4.57
CA ASN A 246 1.14 9.18 -3.57
C ASN A 246 -0.25 9.39 -4.20
N TYR A 247 -0.31 9.98 -5.40
CA TYR A 247 -1.57 10.25 -6.11
C TYR A 247 -2.09 9.09 -6.94
N THR A 248 -1.31 8.01 -7.05
CA THR A 248 -1.58 6.93 -8.02
C THR A 248 -1.56 5.56 -7.38
N ASN A 249 -1.23 5.50 -6.09
CA ASN A 249 -1.22 4.29 -5.32
C ASN A 249 -2.67 3.84 -5.09
N PRO A 250 -3.08 2.68 -5.61
CA PRO A 250 -4.42 2.17 -5.39
C PRO A 250 -4.75 1.94 -3.92
N SER A 251 -3.79 1.49 -3.10
CA SER A 251 -4.00 1.22 -1.68
C SER A 251 -4.30 2.51 -0.92
N ILE A 252 -3.58 3.62 -1.20
CA ILE A 252 -3.91 4.95 -0.62
C ILE A 252 -5.31 5.37 -1.06
N ALA A 253 -5.62 5.28 -2.36
CA ALA A 253 -6.92 5.72 -2.86
C ALA A 253 -8.08 4.91 -2.24
N ILE A 254 -7.91 3.60 -2.08
CA ILE A 254 -8.88 2.73 -1.41
C ILE A 254 -9.01 3.10 0.08
N ALA A 255 -7.91 3.39 0.77
CA ALA A 255 -7.93 3.80 2.17
C ALA A 255 -8.67 5.14 2.34
N GLU A 256 -8.28 6.14 1.54
CA GLU A 256 -8.91 7.47 1.53
C GLU A 256 -10.41 7.37 1.25
N GLY A 257 -10.77 6.61 0.21
CA GLY A 257 -12.17 6.41 -0.13
C GLY A 257 -12.96 5.62 0.92
N THR A 258 -12.30 4.78 1.73
CA THR A 258 -12.96 4.04 2.82
C THR A 258 -13.36 5.03 3.90
N PHE A 259 -12.43 5.85 4.37
CA PHE A 259 -12.73 6.91 5.34
C PHE A 259 -13.73 7.94 4.80
N ASP A 260 -13.62 8.35 3.54
CA ASP A 260 -14.59 9.27 2.92
C ASP A 260 -16.00 8.68 2.86
N THR A 261 -16.12 7.36 2.75
CA THR A 261 -17.42 6.68 2.77
C THR A 261 -17.98 6.61 4.19
N LEU A 262 -17.12 6.32 5.18
CA LEU A 262 -17.51 6.35 6.60
C LEU A 262 -18.00 7.73 7.03
N ASP A 263 -17.28 8.81 6.68
CA ASP A 263 -17.68 10.19 7.02
C ASP A 263 -18.99 10.61 6.35
N ARG A 264 -19.16 10.24 5.07
CA ARG A 264 -20.34 10.61 4.28
C ARG A 264 -21.61 9.94 4.79
N ASN A 265 -21.53 8.65 5.10
CA ASN A 265 -22.67 7.83 5.52
C ASN A 265 -22.68 7.59 7.05
N ALA A 266 -22.10 8.51 7.82
CA ALA A 266 -21.99 8.40 9.27
C ALA A 266 -23.34 8.10 9.96
N ASP A 267 -24.42 8.67 9.46
CA ASP A 267 -25.79 8.45 9.93
C ASP A 267 -26.27 7.00 9.82
N GLU A 268 -25.71 6.22 8.90
CA GLU A 268 -26.00 4.80 8.74
C GLU A 268 -25.18 3.91 9.70
N TYR A 269 -24.06 4.43 10.25
CA TYR A 269 -23.10 3.66 11.03
C TYR A 269 -23.13 3.94 12.54
N VAL A 270 -23.72 5.07 12.97
CA VAL A 270 -23.78 5.46 14.40
C VAL A 270 -24.49 4.47 15.31
N VAL A 271 -25.36 3.61 14.78
CA VAL A 271 -26.05 2.55 15.54
C VAL A 271 -25.07 1.56 16.16
N THR A 272 -24.01 1.22 15.42
CA THR A 272 -22.91 0.34 15.86
C THR A 272 -21.58 1.09 15.96
N GLY A 273 -21.65 2.41 16.19
CA GLY A 273 -20.51 3.30 16.25
C GLY A 273 -19.52 2.92 17.34
N LYS A 274 -19.97 2.77 18.60
CA LYS A 274 -19.12 2.40 19.74
C LYS A 274 -18.69 0.93 19.71
N GLU A 275 -19.53 0.05 19.20
CA GLU A 275 -19.35 -1.41 19.33
C GLU A 275 -18.57 -2.04 18.17
N LEU A 276 -18.57 -1.42 17.00
CA LEU A 276 -17.85 -1.93 15.82
C LEU A 276 -16.84 -0.93 15.31
N PHE A 277 -17.28 0.28 15.00
CA PHE A 277 -16.47 1.19 14.22
C PHE A 277 -15.40 1.88 15.05
N ALA A 278 -15.70 2.27 16.27
CA ALA A 278 -14.75 2.92 17.17
C ALA A 278 -13.53 2.03 17.49
N PRO A 279 -13.68 0.77 17.98
CA PRO A 279 -12.53 -0.11 18.17
C PRO A 279 -11.81 -0.43 16.85
N THR A 280 -12.54 -0.46 15.71
CA THR A 280 -11.90 -0.62 14.40
C THR A 280 -11.07 0.60 14.02
N LEU A 281 -11.56 1.81 14.24
CA LEU A 281 -10.87 3.06 13.96
C LEU A 281 -9.58 3.18 14.78
N GLU A 282 -9.63 2.75 16.04
CA GLU A 282 -8.45 2.65 16.89
C GLU A 282 -7.43 1.61 16.39
N GLN A 283 -7.90 0.42 16.01
CA GLN A 283 -7.01 -0.59 15.42
C GLN A 283 -6.41 -0.14 14.09
N MET A 284 -7.15 0.61 13.27
CA MET A 284 -6.64 1.19 12.02
C MET A 284 -5.50 2.19 12.29
N ARG A 285 -5.59 2.97 13.38
CA ARG A 285 -4.53 3.89 13.81
C ARG A 285 -3.26 3.10 14.19
N ASN A 286 -3.43 2.02 14.96
CA ASN A 286 -2.31 1.23 15.48
C ASN A 286 -1.72 0.26 14.43
N HIS A 287 -2.49 -0.05 13.38
CA HIS A 287 -2.08 -0.88 12.25
C HIS A 287 -2.22 -0.15 10.90
N PRO A 288 -1.47 0.95 10.66
CA PRO A 288 -1.53 1.71 9.40
C PRO A 288 -1.03 0.91 8.18
N ASP A 289 -0.44 -0.26 8.47
CA ASP A 289 0.07 -1.22 7.52
C ASP A 289 -1.02 -2.07 6.86
N GLU A 290 -2.17 -2.19 7.51
CA GLU A 290 -3.30 -2.94 7.01
C GLU A 290 -4.29 -2.01 6.30
N GLN A 291 -4.90 -2.51 5.23
CA GLN A 291 -5.87 -1.74 4.49
C GLN A 291 -7.12 -1.50 5.37
N PRO A 292 -7.60 -0.26 5.56
CA PRO A 292 -8.75 0.04 6.43
C PRO A 292 -10.00 -0.81 6.14
N ALA A 293 -10.28 -1.04 4.85
CA ALA A 293 -11.39 -1.91 4.44
C ALA A 293 -11.24 -3.37 4.92
N VAL A 294 -10.01 -3.88 5.07
CA VAL A 294 -9.76 -5.23 5.59
C VAL A 294 -10.05 -5.28 7.07
N LEU A 295 -9.51 -4.35 7.86
CA LEU A 295 -9.74 -4.28 9.30
C LEU A 295 -11.24 -4.12 9.62
N LEU A 296 -11.95 -3.27 8.87
CA LEU A 296 -13.39 -3.12 9.00
C LEU A 296 -14.14 -4.42 8.73
N ILE A 297 -13.77 -5.15 7.67
CA ILE A 297 -14.37 -6.45 7.36
C ILE A 297 -14.06 -7.44 8.48
N GLU A 298 -12.82 -7.48 8.99
CA GLU A 298 -12.37 -8.42 10.02
C GLU A 298 -13.05 -8.20 11.36
N ASN A 299 -13.20 -6.95 11.80
CA ASN A 299 -13.93 -6.62 13.02
C ASN A 299 -15.44 -6.79 12.86
N GLY A 300 -15.98 -6.51 11.67
CA GLY A 300 -17.38 -6.81 11.37
C GLY A 300 -17.69 -8.32 11.49
N MET A 301 -16.69 -9.20 11.34
CA MET A 301 -16.88 -10.64 11.54
C MET A 301 -17.08 -11.05 13.00
N LYS A 302 -16.58 -10.24 13.96
CA LYS A 302 -16.74 -10.54 15.38
C LYS A 302 -18.19 -10.40 15.84
N ILE A 303 -19.06 -9.77 15.04
CA ILE A 303 -20.47 -9.47 15.36
C ILE A 303 -21.44 -10.38 14.59
N VAL A 304 -20.95 -11.23 13.68
CA VAL A 304 -21.82 -12.09 12.84
C VAL A 304 -21.67 -13.57 13.21
N LYS A 305 -22.80 -14.21 13.51
CA LYS A 305 -22.91 -15.63 13.93
C LYS A 305 -22.28 -16.66 12.97
N ASP A 306 -22.07 -16.35 11.69
CA ASP A 306 -21.36 -17.19 10.69
C ASP A 306 -20.25 -16.44 9.94
N ALA A 307 -19.14 -16.18 10.63
CA ALA A 307 -17.97 -15.41 10.16
C ALA A 307 -17.19 -16.02 8.97
N ARG A 308 -17.47 -17.28 8.58
CA ARG A 308 -16.60 -18.04 7.65
C ARG A 308 -16.52 -17.45 6.23
N VAL A 309 -17.59 -16.79 5.77
CA VAL A 309 -17.62 -16.12 4.46
C VAL A 309 -16.76 -14.87 4.44
N PHE A 310 -16.86 -14.08 5.51
CA PHE A 310 -16.10 -12.84 5.64
C PHE A 310 -14.60 -13.11 5.80
N MET A 311 -14.21 -14.19 6.47
CA MET A 311 -12.83 -14.68 6.49
C MET A 311 -12.29 -14.95 5.08
N SER A 312 -13.12 -15.50 4.20
CA SER A 312 -12.73 -15.75 2.80
C SER A 312 -12.60 -14.43 2.01
N MET A 313 -13.43 -13.43 2.30
CA MET A 313 -13.35 -12.09 1.71
C MET A 313 -12.14 -11.29 2.18
N ALA A 314 -11.88 -11.28 3.49
CA ALA A 314 -10.71 -10.64 4.09
C ALA A 314 -9.41 -11.20 3.48
N ASN A 315 -9.31 -12.53 3.37
CA ASN A 315 -8.19 -13.18 2.69
C ASN A 315 -8.06 -12.79 1.21
N LEU A 316 -9.18 -12.61 0.48
CA LEU A 316 -9.14 -12.12 -0.90
C LEU A 316 -8.58 -10.69 -0.98
N PHE A 317 -9.03 -9.78 -0.10
CA PHE A 317 -8.47 -8.43 -0.02
C PHE A 317 -7.00 -8.43 0.36
N LYS A 318 -6.59 -9.21 1.37
CA LYS A 318 -5.18 -9.38 1.76
C LYS A 318 -4.32 -9.86 0.57
N ASN A 319 -4.82 -10.80 -0.22
CA ASN A 319 -4.14 -11.25 -1.44
C ASN A 319 -4.05 -10.16 -2.52
N VAL A 320 -5.11 -9.37 -2.72
CA VAL A 320 -5.12 -8.26 -3.68
C VAL A 320 -4.14 -7.15 -3.25
N ASP A 321 -4.16 -6.77 -1.98
CA ASP A 321 -3.24 -5.77 -1.44
C ASP A 321 -1.79 -6.26 -1.49
N PHE A 322 -1.54 -7.54 -1.16
CA PHE A 322 -0.23 -8.16 -1.35
C PHE A 322 0.27 -8.03 -2.79
N VAL A 323 -0.59 -8.26 -3.78
CA VAL A 323 -0.24 -8.07 -5.20
C VAL A 323 0.12 -6.61 -5.47
N PHE A 324 -0.62 -5.63 -4.94
CA PHE A 324 -0.28 -4.22 -5.07
C PHE A 324 1.02 -3.84 -4.38
N GLY A 325 1.34 -4.45 -3.23
CA GLY A 325 2.62 -4.28 -2.55
C GLY A 325 3.82 -4.85 -3.32
N VAL A 326 3.65 -6.03 -3.93
CA VAL A 326 4.71 -6.72 -4.68
C VAL A 326 4.91 -6.16 -6.08
N LEU A 327 3.85 -5.66 -6.73
CA LEU A 327 3.89 -5.18 -8.11
C LEU A 327 4.98 -4.12 -8.35
N PRO A 328 5.16 -3.08 -7.51
CA PRO A 328 6.25 -2.11 -7.63
C PRO A 328 7.65 -2.72 -7.50
N ILE A 329 7.82 -3.78 -6.71
CA ILE A 329 9.10 -4.49 -6.54
C ILE A 329 9.43 -5.24 -7.83
N ILE A 330 8.48 -6.01 -8.35
CA ILE A 330 8.62 -6.71 -9.63
C ILE A 330 8.90 -5.71 -10.75
N LEU A 331 8.14 -4.62 -10.81
CA LEU A 331 8.33 -3.58 -11.82
C LEU A 331 9.72 -2.96 -11.70
N THR A 332 10.22 -2.76 -10.49
CA THR A 332 11.58 -2.26 -10.25
C THR A 332 12.65 -3.20 -10.80
N PHE A 333 12.52 -4.49 -10.51
CA PHE A 333 13.42 -5.52 -11.02
C PHE A 333 13.37 -5.63 -12.55
N VAL A 334 12.18 -5.62 -13.14
CA VAL A 334 11.99 -5.65 -14.59
C VAL A 334 12.61 -4.40 -15.23
N THR A 335 12.39 -3.22 -14.66
CA THR A 335 12.96 -1.97 -15.18
C THR A 335 14.49 -2.01 -15.14
N LEU A 336 15.06 -2.55 -14.07
CA LEU A 336 16.50 -2.78 -13.95
C LEU A 336 17.02 -3.75 -15.01
N LEU A 337 16.36 -4.89 -15.19
CA LEU A 337 16.75 -5.87 -16.19
C LEU A 337 16.71 -5.27 -17.61
N LEU A 338 15.64 -4.53 -17.93
CA LEU A 338 15.51 -3.84 -19.21
C LEU A 338 16.58 -2.78 -19.41
N PHE A 339 16.97 -2.07 -18.36
CA PHE A 339 18.08 -1.12 -18.39
C PHE A 339 19.40 -1.79 -18.74
N LEU A 340 19.74 -2.88 -18.05
CA LEU A 340 20.95 -3.65 -18.34
C LEU A 340 20.96 -4.15 -19.79
N LEU A 341 19.82 -4.64 -20.28
CA LEU A 341 19.66 -5.06 -21.67
C LEU A 341 19.81 -3.91 -22.67
N ALA A 342 19.35 -2.71 -22.33
CA ALA A 342 19.43 -1.53 -23.19
C ALA A 342 20.87 -0.99 -23.32
N ILE A 343 21.63 -0.94 -22.22
CA ILE A 343 23.01 -0.42 -22.23
C ILE A 343 24.04 -1.47 -22.70
N LYS A 344 23.75 -2.76 -22.54
CA LYS A 344 24.62 -3.88 -22.94
C LYS A 344 25.33 -3.69 -24.29
N PRO A 345 24.64 -3.39 -25.42
CA PRO A 345 25.31 -3.21 -26.70
C PRO A 345 26.33 -2.06 -26.70
N THR A 346 26.02 -0.94 -26.04
CA THR A 346 26.92 0.21 -25.90
C THR A 346 28.15 -0.16 -25.07
N LEU A 347 27.95 -0.84 -23.94
CA LEU A 347 29.06 -1.28 -23.08
C LEU A 347 29.97 -2.26 -23.82
N ILE A 348 29.42 -3.18 -24.61
CA ILE A 348 30.20 -4.12 -25.42
C ILE A 348 31.03 -3.39 -26.48
N GLU A 349 30.49 -2.35 -27.13
CA GLU A 349 31.26 -1.53 -28.09
C GLU A 349 32.43 -0.81 -27.40
N ILE A 350 32.23 -0.26 -26.20
CA ILE A 350 33.27 0.41 -25.39
C ILE A 350 34.38 -0.58 -25.00
N VAL A 351 34.01 -1.77 -24.48
CA VAL A 351 34.96 -2.82 -24.07
C VAL A 351 35.87 -3.25 -25.24
N LYS A 352 35.37 -3.20 -26.48
CA LYS A 352 36.12 -3.60 -27.68
C LYS A 352 37.08 -2.54 -28.23
N VAL A 353 37.03 -1.30 -27.74
CA VAL A 353 37.84 -0.17 -28.26
C VAL A 353 39.35 -0.46 -28.26
N PRO A 354 39.97 -0.99 -27.18
CA PRO A 354 41.42 -1.22 -27.17
C PRO A 354 41.86 -2.22 -28.24
N ALA A 355 41.11 -3.30 -28.41
CA ALA A 355 41.37 -4.30 -29.45
C ALA A 355 41.14 -3.74 -30.86
N ALA A 356 40.10 -2.91 -31.06
CA ALA A 356 39.83 -2.28 -32.35
C ALA A 356 40.94 -1.32 -32.77
N ALA A 357 41.48 -0.54 -31.83
CA ALA A 357 42.60 0.37 -32.10
C ALA A 357 43.91 -0.38 -32.41
N ALA A 358 44.16 -1.50 -31.72
CA ALA A 358 45.30 -2.39 -31.97
C ALA A 358 45.33 -2.98 -33.40
N MET A 359 44.15 -3.20 -33.99
CA MET A 359 43.99 -3.68 -35.37
C MET A 359 44.16 -2.59 -36.44
N GLY A 360 44.73 -1.42 -36.11
CA GLY A 360 45.01 -0.34 -37.06
C GLY A 360 43.86 0.61 -37.32
N ASN A 361 42.74 0.45 -36.61
CA ASN A 361 41.56 1.30 -36.75
C ASN A 361 41.72 2.54 -35.85
N ALA A 362 42.66 3.43 -36.19
CA ALA A 362 43.08 4.55 -35.33
C ALA A 362 41.98 5.60 -35.06
N SER A 363 40.92 5.67 -35.88
CA SER A 363 39.72 6.48 -35.61
C SER A 363 38.75 5.82 -34.61
N ALA A 364 38.95 4.54 -34.27
CA ALA A 364 38.00 3.77 -33.47
C ALA A 364 37.71 4.37 -32.11
N GLY A 365 38.70 4.94 -31.40
CA GLY A 365 38.42 5.52 -30.08
C GLY A 365 37.57 6.79 -30.13
N ARG A 366 37.85 7.70 -31.06
CA ARG A 366 37.10 8.97 -31.18
C ARG A 366 35.70 8.71 -31.74
N ASP A 367 35.58 7.79 -32.70
CA ASP A 367 34.30 7.37 -33.27
C ASP A 367 33.44 6.60 -32.25
N VAL A 368 34.03 5.75 -31.40
CA VAL A 368 33.27 5.01 -30.38
C VAL A 368 32.84 5.92 -29.23
N VAL A 369 33.68 6.86 -28.78
CA VAL A 369 33.26 7.87 -27.80
C VAL A 369 32.12 8.73 -28.35
N GLY A 370 32.24 9.23 -29.58
CA GLY A 370 31.19 10.02 -30.23
C GLY A 370 29.89 9.25 -30.41
N LYS A 371 29.95 7.99 -30.87
CA LYS A 371 28.78 7.10 -30.99
C LYS A 371 28.16 6.77 -29.65
N SER A 372 28.97 6.53 -28.62
CA SER A 372 28.50 6.24 -27.26
C SER A 372 27.77 7.45 -26.68
N VAL A 373 28.37 8.64 -26.75
CA VAL A 373 27.74 9.89 -26.27
C VAL A 373 26.46 10.20 -27.04
N HIS A 374 26.47 10.07 -28.37
CA HIS A 374 25.28 10.29 -29.18
C HIS A 374 24.15 9.31 -28.81
N ARG A 375 24.49 8.04 -28.58
CA ARG A 375 23.53 7.02 -28.16
C ARG A 375 22.96 7.30 -26.78
N VAL A 376 23.80 7.69 -25.82
CA VAL A 376 23.33 8.04 -24.47
C VAL A 376 22.41 9.26 -24.53
N LYS A 377 22.79 10.30 -25.28
CA LYS A 377 21.94 11.48 -25.50
C LYS A 377 20.59 11.07 -26.10
N SER A 378 20.60 10.19 -27.09
CA SER A 378 19.39 9.72 -27.78
C SER A 378 18.44 8.96 -26.85
N GLU A 379 18.98 8.04 -26.04
CA GLU A 379 18.20 7.33 -25.01
C GLU A 379 17.70 8.27 -23.91
N LEU A 380 18.48 9.30 -23.55
CA LEU A 380 18.06 10.34 -22.60
C LEU A 380 16.84 11.11 -23.12
N PHE A 381 16.87 11.57 -24.37
CA PHE A 381 15.72 12.24 -24.98
C PHE A 381 14.50 11.31 -25.09
N ALA A 382 14.71 10.04 -25.46
CA ALA A 382 13.62 9.07 -25.51
C ALA A 382 12.98 8.85 -24.14
N THR A 383 13.81 8.78 -23.09
CA THR A 383 13.35 8.63 -21.72
C THR A 383 12.62 9.88 -21.24
N ALA A 384 13.16 11.08 -21.48
CA ALA A 384 12.50 12.34 -21.11
C ALA A 384 11.11 12.49 -21.77
N CYS A 385 10.98 12.16 -23.05
CA CYS A 385 9.66 12.13 -23.71
C CYS A 385 8.73 11.09 -23.11
N THR A 386 9.26 9.92 -22.72
CA THR A 386 8.49 8.87 -22.04
C THR A 386 8.01 9.34 -20.66
N VAL A 387 8.84 10.07 -19.91
CA VAL A 387 8.47 10.69 -18.64
C VAL A 387 7.35 11.71 -18.84
N GLY A 388 7.43 12.57 -19.87
CA GLY A 388 6.35 13.51 -20.17
C GLY A 388 5.00 12.83 -20.46
N VAL A 389 5.03 11.72 -21.20
CA VAL A 389 3.84 10.88 -21.43
C VAL A 389 3.35 10.24 -20.14
N LEU A 390 4.27 9.69 -19.33
CA LEU A 390 3.96 9.12 -18.03
C LEU A 390 3.23 10.13 -17.16
N VAL A 391 3.83 11.29 -16.88
CA VAL A 391 3.22 12.36 -16.05
C VAL A 391 1.80 12.70 -16.53
N THR A 392 1.63 12.86 -17.85
CA THR A 392 0.31 13.21 -18.42
C THR A 392 -0.72 12.10 -18.18
N LEU A 393 -0.37 10.85 -18.48
CA LEU A 393 -1.27 9.70 -18.26
C LEU A 393 -1.56 9.50 -16.78
N THR A 394 -0.57 9.77 -15.94
CA THR A 394 -0.67 9.64 -14.50
C THR A 394 -1.68 10.64 -13.96
N LEU A 395 -1.59 11.92 -14.35
CA LEU A 395 -2.56 12.94 -13.91
C LEU A 395 -4.00 12.60 -14.32
N VAL A 396 -4.20 12.09 -15.54
CA VAL A 396 -5.52 11.64 -15.99
C VAL A 396 -5.98 10.43 -15.16
N SER A 397 -5.11 9.46 -14.94
CA SER A 397 -5.43 8.26 -14.15
C SER A 397 -5.75 8.58 -12.70
N SER A 398 -5.00 9.50 -12.06
CA SER A 398 -5.25 9.95 -10.69
C SER A 398 -6.59 10.66 -10.56
N PHE A 399 -6.89 11.58 -11.49
CA PHE A 399 -8.18 12.24 -11.52
C PHE A 399 -9.33 11.24 -11.64
N VAL A 400 -9.19 10.26 -12.54
CA VAL A 400 -10.17 9.21 -12.76
C VAL A 400 -10.32 8.32 -11.52
N LEU A 401 -9.21 7.87 -10.94
CA LEU A 401 -9.18 7.01 -9.75
C LEU A 401 -9.92 7.67 -8.58
N GLY A 402 -9.60 8.94 -8.27
CA GLY A 402 -10.26 9.68 -7.20
C GLY A 402 -11.78 9.85 -7.38
N LYS A 403 -12.30 9.75 -8.60
CA LYS A 403 -13.75 9.80 -8.87
C LYS A 403 -14.46 8.45 -8.90
N ILE A 404 -13.71 7.35 -8.97
CA ILE A 404 -14.28 5.99 -9.05
C ILE A 404 -14.28 5.31 -7.69
N VAL A 405 -13.25 5.55 -6.87
CA VAL A 405 -13.05 4.80 -5.64
C VAL A 405 -14.17 5.04 -4.65
N GLY A 406 -14.59 6.29 -4.42
CA GLY A 406 -15.71 6.63 -3.52
C GLY A 406 -16.99 5.84 -3.83
N PRO A 407 -17.60 5.99 -5.02
CA PRO A 407 -18.82 5.25 -5.35
C PRO A 407 -18.68 3.72 -5.35
N ALA A 408 -17.48 3.20 -5.65
CA ALA A 408 -17.24 1.77 -5.60
C ALA A 408 -17.15 1.25 -4.16
N LEU A 409 -16.62 2.06 -3.24
CA LEU A 409 -16.58 1.75 -1.81
C LEU A 409 -17.93 1.97 -1.14
N ASP A 410 -18.70 2.99 -1.55
CA ASP A 410 -20.11 3.14 -1.16
C ASP A 410 -20.90 1.87 -1.47
N ALA A 411 -20.75 1.34 -2.69
CA ALA A 411 -21.37 0.09 -3.07
C ALA A 411 -20.85 -1.08 -2.20
N LEU A 412 -19.54 -1.17 -1.98
CA LEU A 412 -18.95 -2.26 -1.18
C LEU A 412 -19.48 -2.27 0.25
N LEU A 413 -19.45 -1.12 0.93
CA LEU A 413 -19.89 -1.00 2.31
C LEU A 413 -21.41 -1.15 2.45
N GLY A 414 -22.18 -0.62 1.49
CA GLY A 414 -23.63 -0.85 1.44
C GLY A 414 -23.98 -2.33 1.28
N TYR A 415 -23.35 -3.06 0.36
CA TYR A 415 -23.56 -4.51 0.20
C TYR A 415 -23.00 -5.33 1.37
N PHE A 416 -21.94 -4.86 2.02
CA PHE A 416 -21.42 -5.46 3.25
C PHE A 416 -22.45 -5.35 4.38
N SER A 417 -22.98 -4.15 4.62
CA SER A 417 -24.04 -3.91 5.62
C SER A 417 -25.28 -4.75 5.32
N ALA A 418 -25.76 -4.78 4.07
CA ALA A 418 -26.87 -5.62 3.67
C ALA A 418 -26.60 -7.12 3.86
N ALA A 419 -25.36 -7.58 3.65
CA ALA A 419 -24.98 -8.96 3.89
C ALA A 419 -24.95 -9.33 5.37
N VAL A 420 -24.53 -8.40 6.24
CA VAL A 420 -24.59 -8.56 7.70
C VAL A 420 -26.04 -8.72 8.14
N GLN A 421 -26.93 -7.82 7.71
CA GLN A 421 -28.36 -7.90 8.03
C GLN A 421 -28.99 -9.21 7.53
N TYR A 422 -28.64 -9.64 6.31
CA TYR A 422 -29.12 -10.90 5.75
C TYR A 422 -28.73 -12.12 6.61
N LEU A 423 -27.50 -12.16 7.11
CA LEU A 423 -27.04 -13.27 7.96
C LEU A 423 -27.62 -13.21 9.37
N GLN A 424 -27.94 -12.01 9.87
CA GLN A 424 -28.48 -11.81 11.21
C GLN A 424 -29.98 -12.11 11.30
N PHE A 425 -30.76 -11.68 10.30
CA PHE A 425 -32.22 -11.69 10.36
C PHE A 425 -32.90 -12.77 9.51
N VAL A 426 -32.17 -13.50 8.65
CA VAL A 426 -32.76 -14.58 7.83
C VAL A 426 -32.34 -15.95 8.35
N GLU A 427 -33.32 -16.73 8.81
CA GLU A 427 -33.10 -18.13 9.17
C GLU A 427 -32.65 -18.96 7.95
N GLY A 428 -31.53 -19.68 8.09
CA GLY A 428 -30.96 -20.47 7.00
C GLY A 428 -30.30 -19.64 5.89
N ALA A 429 -29.85 -18.42 6.20
CA ALA A 429 -29.14 -17.54 5.28
C ALA A 429 -27.98 -18.25 4.54
N SER A 430 -27.85 -17.94 3.25
CA SER A 430 -26.84 -18.55 2.38
C SER A 430 -25.51 -17.81 2.43
N SER A 431 -24.54 -18.43 3.09
CA SER A 431 -23.13 -18.02 3.11
C SER A 431 -22.55 -17.85 1.69
N GLY A 432 -22.99 -18.69 0.74
CA GLY A 432 -22.57 -18.61 -0.67
C GLY A 432 -23.12 -17.38 -1.40
N LEU A 433 -24.33 -16.94 -1.06
CA LEU A 433 -24.94 -15.73 -1.64
C LEU A 433 -24.14 -14.48 -1.23
N VAL A 434 -23.76 -14.40 0.05
CA VAL A 434 -22.91 -13.32 0.58
C VAL A 434 -21.56 -13.30 -0.12
N PHE A 435 -20.93 -14.47 -0.31
CA PHE A 435 -19.66 -14.57 -1.04
C PHE A 435 -19.77 -13.99 -2.46
N VAL A 436 -20.77 -14.42 -3.24
CA VAL A 436 -20.96 -13.98 -4.63
C VAL A 436 -21.22 -12.47 -4.70
N THR A 437 -21.98 -11.94 -3.77
CA THR A 437 -22.32 -10.52 -3.65
C THR A 437 -21.08 -9.67 -3.44
N LEU A 438 -20.34 -9.94 -2.36
CA LEU A 438 -19.15 -9.17 -2.00
C LEU A 438 -18.04 -9.36 -3.04
N PHE A 439 -17.81 -10.60 -3.50
CA PHE A 439 -16.87 -10.87 -4.57
C PHE A 439 -17.21 -10.11 -5.86
N GLY A 440 -18.50 -10.00 -6.20
CA GLY A 440 -18.94 -9.24 -7.37
C GLY A 440 -18.55 -7.77 -7.30
N VAL A 441 -18.73 -7.12 -6.15
CA VAL A 441 -18.34 -5.72 -5.95
C VAL A 441 -16.82 -5.56 -5.95
N ILE A 442 -16.09 -6.47 -5.31
CA ILE A 442 -14.62 -6.47 -5.32
C ILE A 442 -14.10 -6.66 -6.75
N LEU A 443 -14.65 -7.62 -7.49
CA LEU A 443 -14.28 -7.87 -8.88
C LEU A 443 -14.53 -6.63 -9.74
N PHE A 444 -15.64 -5.92 -9.51
CA PHE A 444 -15.89 -4.64 -10.17
C PHE A 444 -14.78 -3.62 -9.88
N LEU A 445 -14.37 -3.44 -8.61
CA LEU A 445 -13.28 -2.55 -8.24
C LEU A 445 -11.96 -2.95 -8.93
N VAL A 446 -11.62 -4.24 -8.93
CA VAL A 446 -10.42 -4.79 -9.61
C VAL A 446 -10.47 -4.55 -11.12
N LEU A 447 -11.63 -4.72 -11.77
CA LEU A 447 -11.79 -4.50 -13.21
C LEU A 447 -11.56 -3.03 -13.60
N ASN A 448 -12.08 -2.08 -12.80
CA ASN A 448 -11.84 -0.65 -13.01
C ASN A 448 -10.34 -0.35 -12.92
N LEU A 449 -9.68 -0.86 -11.88
CA LEU A 449 -8.26 -0.61 -11.64
C LEU A 449 -7.38 -1.27 -12.72
N ALA A 450 -7.72 -2.50 -13.14
CA ALA A 450 -7.04 -3.20 -14.22
C ALA A 450 -7.15 -2.43 -15.55
N ALA A 451 -8.30 -1.81 -15.86
CA ALA A 451 -8.45 -0.99 -17.05
C ALA A 451 -7.47 0.20 -17.06
N LEU A 452 -7.31 0.89 -15.93
CA LEU A 452 -6.35 1.99 -15.77
C LEU A 452 -4.90 1.52 -15.95
N ILE A 453 -4.50 0.50 -15.19
CA ILE A 453 -3.12 0.00 -15.17
C ILE A 453 -2.71 -0.57 -16.53
N LEU A 454 -3.56 -1.41 -17.15
CA LEU A 454 -3.24 -2.07 -18.42
C LEU A 454 -3.15 -1.07 -19.58
N SER A 455 -4.09 -0.12 -19.67
CA SER A 455 -4.10 0.87 -20.74
C SER A 455 -2.88 1.78 -20.68
N MET A 456 -2.52 2.24 -19.48
CA MET A 456 -1.34 3.05 -19.23
C MET A 456 -0.06 2.28 -19.57
N SER A 457 0.06 1.05 -19.06
CA SER A 457 1.25 0.21 -19.26
C SER A 457 1.50 -0.09 -20.74
N PHE A 458 0.47 -0.46 -21.49
CA PHE A 458 0.61 -0.73 -22.92
C PHE A 458 0.91 0.53 -23.72
N PHE A 459 0.21 1.65 -23.45
CA PHE A 459 0.47 2.89 -24.17
C PHE A 459 1.89 3.41 -23.89
N LEU A 460 2.33 3.42 -22.63
CA LEU A 460 3.64 3.89 -22.23
C LEU A 460 4.74 3.02 -22.84
N GLY A 461 4.60 1.69 -22.76
CA GLY A 461 5.57 0.75 -23.33
C GLY A 461 5.73 0.87 -24.86
N LYS A 462 4.66 1.22 -25.59
CA LYS A 462 4.76 1.51 -27.03
C LYS A 462 5.35 2.89 -27.30
N SER A 463 4.99 3.89 -26.50
CA SER A 463 5.52 5.25 -26.61
C SER A 463 7.03 5.27 -26.39
N GLN A 464 7.53 4.59 -25.36
CA GLN A 464 8.96 4.43 -25.10
C GLN A 464 9.70 3.85 -26.32
N LYS A 465 9.18 2.75 -26.89
CA LYS A 465 9.78 2.14 -28.08
C LYS A 465 9.75 3.05 -29.31
N ILE A 466 8.68 3.83 -29.49
CA ILE A 466 8.58 4.81 -30.59
C ILE A 466 9.58 5.94 -30.40
N PHE A 467 9.75 6.45 -29.18
CA PHE A 467 10.74 7.48 -28.89
C PHE A 467 12.17 6.95 -29.05
N GLN A 468 12.44 5.72 -28.63
CA GLN A 468 13.71 5.05 -28.91
C GLN A 468 13.96 4.93 -30.43
N ALA A 469 12.99 4.47 -31.22
CA ALA A 469 13.13 4.44 -32.68
C ALA A 469 13.37 5.83 -33.29
N ARG A 470 12.74 6.88 -32.72
CA ARG A 470 12.92 8.26 -33.19
C ARG A 470 14.31 8.81 -32.91
N PHE A 471 14.76 8.71 -31.67
CA PHE A 471 15.99 9.36 -31.21
C PHE A 471 17.23 8.48 -31.46
N THR A 472 17.11 7.17 -31.31
CA THR A 472 18.22 6.22 -31.50
C THR A 472 18.36 5.79 -32.97
N ASP A 473 17.27 5.43 -33.65
CA ASP A 473 17.31 4.91 -35.03
C ASP A 473 17.07 6.01 -36.10
N GLY A 474 16.75 7.23 -35.67
CA GLY A 474 16.46 8.37 -36.54
C GLY A 474 15.14 8.25 -37.30
N GLU A 475 14.24 7.34 -36.92
CA GLU A 475 12.96 7.15 -37.62
C GLU A 475 12.02 8.34 -37.41
N PRO A 476 11.40 8.91 -38.46
CA PRO A 476 10.43 9.99 -38.28
C PRO A 476 9.21 9.53 -37.46
N LEU A 477 8.74 10.37 -36.52
CA LEU A 477 7.51 10.10 -35.75
C LEU A 477 6.28 9.87 -36.65
N ALA A 478 6.30 10.42 -37.87
CA ALA A 478 5.26 10.22 -38.89
C ALA A 478 5.04 8.73 -39.23
N ASN A 479 6.07 7.88 -39.13
CA ASN A 479 5.97 6.43 -39.35
C ASN A 479 5.05 5.75 -38.32
N HIS A 480 4.83 6.39 -37.18
CA HIS A 480 3.99 5.93 -36.09
C HIS A 480 2.76 6.83 -35.87
N ARG A 481 2.40 7.69 -36.83
CA ARG A 481 1.21 8.55 -36.74
C ARG A 481 -0.07 7.76 -36.44
N ARG A 482 -0.17 6.52 -36.94
CA ARG A 482 -1.28 5.61 -36.64
C ARG A 482 -1.38 5.29 -35.15
N PHE A 483 -0.25 5.12 -34.46
CA PHE A 483 -0.24 4.89 -33.02
C PHE A 483 -0.79 6.09 -32.27
N PHE A 484 -0.33 7.31 -32.55
CA PHE A 484 -0.83 8.47 -31.81
C PHE A 484 -2.29 8.79 -32.16
N ARG A 485 -2.68 8.68 -33.44
CA ARG A 485 -4.04 8.96 -33.90
C ARG A 485 -5.09 8.02 -33.28
N TRP A 486 -4.75 6.76 -33.03
CA TRP A 486 -5.70 5.78 -32.50
C TRP A 486 -5.40 5.36 -31.06
N GLY A 487 -4.14 5.39 -30.66
CA GLY A 487 -3.67 5.03 -29.34
C GLY A 487 -4.05 6.07 -28.30
N VAL A 488 -3.97 7.37 -28.60
CA VAL A 488 -4.38 8.43 -27.66
C VAL A 488 -5.88 8.32 -27.36
N PRO A 489 -6.79 8.26 -28.35
CA PRO A 489 -8.19 7.98 -28.07
C PRO A 489 -8.43 6.63 -27.39
N SER A 490 -7.63 5.60 -27.70
CA SER A 490 -7.77 4.28 -27.07
C SER A 490 -7.44 4.31 -25.58
N VAL A 491 -6.33 4.96 -25.18
CA VAL A 491 -5.94 5.04 -23.76
C VAL A 491 -6.92 5.94 -23.00
N LEU A 492 -7.34 7.07 -23.58
CA LEU A 492 -8.34 7.94 -22.97
C LEU A 492 -9.71 7.26 -22.84
N LEU A 493 -10.15 6.52 -23.85
CA LEU A 493 -11.40 5.74 -23.77
C LEU A 493 -11.34 4.75 -22.62
N VAL A 494 -10.26 3.96 -22.53
CA VAL A 494 -10.14 2.93 -21.49
C VAL A 494 -10.00 3.55 -20.10
N GLN A 495 -9.32 4.69 -19.98
CA GLN A 495 -9.20 5.41 -18.71
C GLN A 495 -10.51 6.07 -18.28
N LEU A 496 -11.20 6.77 -19.19
CA LEU A 496 -12.42 7.52 -18.82
C LEU A 496 -13.67 6.64 -18.75
N PHE A 497 -13.64 5.44 -19.34
CA PHE A 497 -14.80 4.54 -19.33
C PHE A 497 -15.26 4.17 -17.91
N PRO A 498 -14.38 3.70 -16.99
CA PRO A 498 -14.73 3.50 -15.58
C PRO A 498 -15.51 4.66 -14.94
N LEU A 499 -15.07 5.90 -15.15
CA LEU A 499 -15.71 7.09 -14.60
C LEU A 499 -17.12 7.27 -15.15
N VAL A 500 -17.29 7.15 -16.47
CA VAL A 500 -18.61 7.26 -17.11
C VAL A 500 -19.53 6.13 -16.68
N PHE A 501 -18.99 4.92 -16.54
CA PHE A 501 -19.74 3.75 -16.12
C PHE A 501 -20.27 3.92 -14.71
N VAL A 502 -19.43 4.30 -13.74
CA VAL A 502 -19.84 4.50 -12.35
C VAL A 502 -20.96 5.53 -12.23
N PHE A 503 -20.87 6.65 -12.96
CA PHE A 503 -21.91 7.67 -12.96
C PHE A 503 -23.27 7.13 -13.47
N ILE A 504 -23.27 6.35 -14.55
CA ILE A 504 -24.48 5.74 -15.09
C ILE A 504 -25.00 4.62 -14.17
N ALA A 505 -24.08 3.82 -13.62
CA ALA A 505 -24.40 2.68 -12.78
C ALA A 505 -25.06 3.11 -11.47
N GLY A 506 -24.56 4.17 -10.82
CA GLY A 506 -25.17 4.70 -9.60
C GLY A 506 -26.64 5.08 -9.80
N ALA A 507 -26.96 5.80 -10.89
CA ALA A 507 -28.33 6.19 -11.19
C ALA A 507 -29.27 5.01 -11.50
N LEU A 508 -28.75 3.93 -12.08
CA LEU A 508 -29.52 2.73 -12.40
C LEU A 508 -29.67 1.80 -11.19
N LEU A 509 -28.62 1.66 -10.38
CA LEU A 509 -28.65 0.87 -9.14
C LEU A 509 -29.64 1.44 -8.14
N GLY A 510 -29.70 2.76 -7.97
CA GLY A 510 -30.71 3.40 -7.13
C GLY A 510 -32.13 2.98 -7.54
N LYS A 511 -32.45 3.04 -8.85
CA LYS A 511 -33.75 2.62 -9.36
C LYS A 511 -34.04 1.13 -9.16
N ILE A 512 -33.03 0.28 -9.29
CA ILE A 512 -33.17 -1.16 -9.05
C ILE A 512 -33.47 -1.39 -7.57
N ASN A 513 -32.73 -0.73 -6.68
CA ASN A 513 -32.91 -0.85 -5.23
C ASN A 513 -34.28 -0.34 -4.79
N ASP A 514 -34.66 0.87 -5.22
CA ASP A 514 -35.96 1.48 -4.95
C ASP A 514 -37.11 0.59 -5.44
N SER A 515 -36.96 -0.04 -6.61
CA SER A 515 -37.98 -0.94 -7.15
C SER A 515 -38.08 -2.26 -6.38
N LEU A 516 -36.98 -2.75 -5.81
CA LEU A 516 -36.96 -3.99 -5.03
C LEU A 516 -37.47 -3.79 -3.60
N LEU A 517 -37.24 -2.59 -3.04
CA LEU A 517 -37.66 -2.20 -1.70
C LEU A 517 -39.01 -1.48 -1.68
N ALA A 518 -39.61 -1.22 -2.85
CA ALA A 518 -40.89 -0.52 -2.96
C ALA A 518 -42.01 -1.26 -2.19
N GLY A 519 -42.49 -0.64 -1.11
CA GLY A 519 -43.57 -1.18 -0.28
C GLY A 519 -43.14 -2.27 0.69
N VAL A 520 -41.83 -2.48 0.88
CA VAL A 520 -41.29 -3.39 1.90
C VAL A 520 -41.09 -2.61 3.20
N THR A 521 -41.77 -3.03 4.26
CA THR A 521 -41.65 -2.44 5.62
C THR A 521 -41.01 -3.38 6.63
N ASP A 522 -40.96 -4.68 6.34
CA ASP A 522 -40.48 -5.72 7.25
C ASP A 522 -39.32 -6.51 6.62
N ALA A 523 -38.34 -6.90 7.44
CA ALA A 523 -37.12 -7.60 7.00
C ALA A 523 -37.43 -8.96 6.33
N GLU A 524 -38.50 -9.64 6.74
CA GLU A 524 -38.96 -10.91 6.14
C GLU A 524 -39.57 -10.73 4.74
N ALA A 525 -40.07 -9.52 4.43
CA ALA A 525 -40.64 -9.19 3.13
C ALA A 525 -39.58 -8.70 2.12
N VAL A 526 -38.33 -8.52 2.56
CA VAL A 526 -37.23 -8.10 1.69
C VAL A 526 -36.87 -9.23 0.71
N PRO A 527 -36.81 -8.96 -0.61
CA PRO A 527 -36.37 -9.95 -1.58
C PRO A 527 -34.84 -10.10 -1.56
N TRP A 528 -34.29 -10.61 -0.45
CA TRP A 528 -32.84 -10.66 -0.14
C TRP A 528 -31.98 -11.21 -1.27
N THR A 529 -32.41 -12.30 -1.91
CA THR A 529 -31.67 -12.89 -3.04
C THR A 529 -31.56 -11.92 -4.22
N GLN A 530 -32.63 -11.18 -4.52
CA GLN A 530 -32.64 -10.22 -5.63
C GLN A 530 -31.86 -8.97 -5.25
N LEU A 531 -32.01 -8.49 -4.01
CA LEU A 531 -31.29 -7.34 -3.47
C LEU A 531 -29.78 -7.55 -3.53
N LEU A 532 -29.29 -8.69 -3.00
CA LEU A 532 -27.87 -8.99 -2.91
C LEU A 532 -27.23 -9.34 -4.27
N LEU A 533 -27.98 -9.95 -5.21
CA LEU A 533 -27.40 -10.30 -6.52
C LEU A 533 -27.57 -9.24 -7.60
N ALA A 534 -28.68 -8.50 -7.62
CA ALA A 534 -29.01 -7.63 -8.76
C ALA A 534 -27.95 -6.54 -8.97
N GLY A 535 -27.50 -5.91 -7.88
CA GLY A 535 -26.52 -4.85 -7.98
C GLY A 535 -25.12 -5.30 -8.39
N PRO A 536 -24.47 -6.23 -7.68
CA PRO A 536 -23.16 -6.73 -8.05
C PRO A 536 -23.14 -7.38 -9.44
N ALA A 537 -24.18 -8.16 -9.78
CA ALA A 537 -24.29 -8.73 -11.12
C ALA A 537 -24.43 -7.64 -12.19
N PHE A 538 -25.23 -6.60 -11.93
CA PHE A 538 -25.34 -5.45 -12.82
C PHE A 538 -23.98 -4.74 -12.97
N LEU A 539 -23.28 -4.46 -11.87
CA LEU A 539 -21.97 -3.82 -11.89
C LEU A 539 -20.97 -4.59 -12.76
N VAL A 540 -20.85 -5.90 -12.58
CA VAL A 540 -19.86 -6.70 -13.32
C VAL A 540 -20.29 -6.92 -14.78
N ILE A 541 -21.54 -7.35 -15.01
CA ILE A 541 -22.01 -7.71 -16.36
C ILE A 541 -22.19 -6.46 -17.21
N ALA A 542 -22.82 -5.40 -16.69
CA ALA A 542 -23.00 -4.17 -17.44
C ALA A 542 -21.64 -3.52 -17.73
N PHE A 543 -20.68 -3.55 -16.80
CA PHE A 543 -19.33 -3.06 -17.08
C PHE A 543 -18.71 -3.82 -18.25
N ALA A 544 -18.71 -5.15 -18.23
CA ALA A 544 -18.12 -5.96 -19.31
C ALA A 544 -18.81 -5.72 -20.66
N VAL A 545 -20.14 -5.68 -20.68
CA VAL A 545 -20.95 -5.48 -21.90
C VAL A 545 -20.76 -4.07 -22.45
N LEU A 546 -20.89 -3.04 -21.61
CA LEU A 546 -20.72 -1.66 -22.05
C LEU A 546 -19.27 -1.36 -22.43
N PHE A 547 -18.30 -1.95 -21.74
CA PHE A 547 -16.89 -1.81 -22.09
C PHE A 547 -16.61 -2.45 -23.45
N TRP A 548 -17.19 -3.61 -23.72
CA TRP A 548 -17.14 -4.24 -25.04
C TRP A 548 -17.82 -3.37 -26.11
N ALA A 549 -19.04 -2.88 -25.86
CA ALA A 549 -19.80 -2.03 -26.77
C ALA A 549 -19.07 -0.72 -27.11
N ALA A 550 -18.45 -0.09 -26.11
CA ALA A 550 -17.59 1.08 -26.26
C ALA A 550 -16.26 0.78 -26.99
N ARG A 551 -16.00 -0.48 -27.34
CA ARG A 551 -14.77 -0.99 -27.98
C ARG A 551 -13.55 -0.95 -27.07
N GLY A 552 -13.73 -0.98 -25.76
CA GLY A 552 -12.66 -1.03 -24.75
C GLY A 552 -11.68 -2.18 -24.96
N PHE A 553 -12.17 -3.43 -25.12
CA PHE A 553 -11.31 -4.57 -25.42
C PHE A 553 -10.50 -4.41 -26.72
N LYS A 554 -11.11 -3.79 -27.74
CA LYS A 554 -10.44 -3.51 -29.02
C LYS A 554 -9.37 -2.44 -28.87
N ALA A 555 -9.61 -1.43 -28.03
CA ALA A 555 -8.66 -0.39 -27.67
C ALA A 555 -7.45 -0.99 -26.94
N ILE A 556 -7.66 -1.82 -25.92
CA ILE A 556 -6.58 -2.53 -25.20
C ILE A 556 -5.78 -3.41 -26.17
N LYS A 557 -6.46 -4.22 -27.00
CA LYS A 557 -5.80 -5.09 -27.98
C LYS A 557 -4.99 -4.29 -29.01
N PHE A 558 -5.46 -3.11 -29.41
CA PHE A 558 -4.71 -2.21 -30.28
C PHE A 558 -3.43 -1.70 -29.62
N LEU A 559 -3.53 -1.22 -28.37
CA LEU A 559 -2.37 -0.72 -27.60
C LEU A 559 -1.33 -1.82 -27.39
N GLN A 560 -1.75 -3.01 -26.97
CA GLN A 560 -0.86 -4.16 -26.75
C GLN A 560 -0.24 -4.66 -28.07
N GLY A 561 -1.05 -4.78 -29.12
CA GLY A 561 -0.67 -5.38 -30.40
C GLY A 561 0.09 -4.47 -31.36
N TYR A 562 0.22 -3.17 -31.08
CA TYR A 562 0.89 -2.25 -31.99
C TYR A 562 2.36 -2.63 -32.21
N LYS A 563 2.75 -2.84 -33.48
CA LYS A 563 4.12 -3.15 -33.86
C LYS A 563 4.87 -1.86 -34.17
N VAL A 564 5.87 -1.57 -33.34
CA VAL A 564 6.76 -0.42 -33.55
C VAL A 564 7.73 -0.77 -34.67
N LYS A 565 7.73 0.02 -35.74
CA LYS A 565 8.77 -0.01 -36.77
C LYS A 565 10.08 0.45 -36.13
N SER A 566 11.11 -0.36 -36.27
CA SER A 566 12.49 0.01 -35.94
C SER A 566 13.35 -0.60 -37.03
N LYS A 567 14.32 0.17 -37.54
CA LYS A 567 15.44 -0.34 -38.31
C LYS A 567 16.20 -1.30 -37.40
N THR A 568 15.78 -2.55 -37.39
CA THR A 568 16.55 -3.63 -36.76
C THR A 568 17.92 -3.60 -37.42
N ARG A 569 18.96 -3.20 -36.69
CA ARG A 569 20.34 -3.40 -37.14
C ARG A 569 20.51 -4.91 -37.17
N ARG A 570 20.37 -5.51 -38.36
CA ARG A 570 20.78 -6.89 -38.62
C ARG A 570 22.16 -7.03 -37.97
N PRO A 571 22.43 -8.05 -37.12
CA PRO A 571 23.78 -8.26 -36.61
C PRO A 571 24.67 -8.23 -37.85
N ALA A 572 25.67 -7.35 -37.86
CA ALA A 572 26.57 -7.27 -38.99
C ALA A 572 27.03 -8.70 -39.26
N ALA A 573 26.63 -9.25 -40.41
CA ALA A 573 27.17 -10.52 -40.85
C ALA A 573 28.68 -10.36 -40.74
N SER A 574 29.30 -11.18 -39.90
CA SER A 574 30.74 -11.22 -39.76
C SER A 574 31.31 -11.21 -41.17
N ALA A 575 31.98 -10.13 -41.55
CA ALA A 575 32.70 -10.07 -42.80
C ALA A 575 33.57 -11.33 -42.87
N PRO A 576 33.54 -12.12 -43.96
CA PRO A 576 34.34 -13.33 -44.05
C PRO A 576 35.78 -12.94 -43.75
N ALA A 577 36.40 -13.68 -42.81
CA ALA A 577 37.77 -13.46 -42.39
C ALA A 577 38.65 -13.41 -43.63
N GLN A 578 39.32 -12.29 -43.87
CA GLN A 578 40.35 -12.23 -44.90
C GLN A 578 41.43 -13.25 -44.52
N PRO A 579 41.88 -14.10 -45.45
CA PRO A 579 42.95 -15.05 -45.17
C PRO A 579 44.20 -14.29 -44.75
N LEU A 580 44.85 -14.76 -43.68
CA LEU A 580 46.16 -14.26 -43.26
C LEU A 580 47.15 -14.39 -44.43
N PRO A 581 48.00 -13.38 -44.71
CA PRO A 581 49.09 -13.55 -45.65
C PRO A 581 50.05 -14.65 -45.12
N PRO A 582 50.59 -15.50 -46.01
CA PRO A 582 51.45 -16.60 -45.59
C PRO A 582 52.74 -16.08 -44.96
N SER A 583 53.00 -16.62 -43.75
CA SER A 583 54.17 -16.58 -42.86
C SER A 583 55.30 -15.61 -43.14
#